data_AF-A0A1G1IL35-F1
#
_entry.id   AF-A0A1G1IL35-F1
#
_cell.length_a   1.000
_cell.length_b   1.000
_cell.length_c   1.000
_cell.angle_alpha   90.00
_cell.angle_beta   90.00
_cell.angle_gamma   90.00
#
_symmetry.space_group_name_H-M   'P 1'
#
loop_
_entity.id
_entity.type
_entity.pdbx_description
1 polymer ?
#
loop_
_entity_poly.entity_id
_entity_poly.type
_entity_poly.pdbx_seq_one_letter_code
_entity_poly.pdbx_strand_id
1 'polypeptide(L)'
;MIKDLRLHGTLGPVEFFAFVGGASVESTYFYEETASNIRFFSRGNEFTVSGEGVHYKGTGGSFCEYMFGVEKALKDMIKGEVSNRLIMFGAFLDEGEKIVFTSNTEGSEFFYRLFLQGNAVKNYYFFVSSDHRTERKKRQEHILRSAGKFLKRTE
;
A
#
# COMPACT_ATOMS: atom_id res chain seq x y z
N MET A 1 4.32 20.28 -18.12
CA MET A 1 4.56 18.89 -17.71
C MET A 1 3.71 18.62 -16.48
N ILE A 2 2.93 17.53 -16.50
CA ILE A 2 2.05 17.18 -15.39
C ILE A 2 2.92 16.60 -14.26
N LYS A 3 2.71 17.05 -13.02
CA LYS A 3 3.51 16.64 -11.85
C LYS A 3 2.78 15.65 -10.95
N ASP A 4 1.48 15.78 -10.87
CA ASP A 4 0.61 14.89 -10.14
C ASP A 4 -0.78 14.77 -10.80
N LEU A 5 -1.42 13.64 -10.54
CA LEU A 5 -2.83 13.37 -10.85
C LEU A 5 -3.54 13.03 -9.53
N ARG A 6 -4.75 13.57 -9.38
CA ARG A 6 -5.60 13.32 -8.22
C ARG A 6 -6.97 12.89 -8.72
N LEU A 7 -7.45 11.77 -8.20
CA LEU A 7 -8.77 11.24 -8.49
C LEU A 7 -9.52 11.04 -7.19
N HIS A 8 -10.76 11.45 -7.19
CA HIS A 8 -11.71 11.20 -6.12
C HIS A 8 -12.93 10.57 -6.77
N GLY A 9 -13.37 9.44 -6.25
CA GLY A 9 -14.52 8.74 -6.78
C GLY A 9 -15.13 7.80 -5.76
N THR A 10 -16.17 7.10 -6.21
CA THR A 10 -16.95 6.19 -5.39
C THR A 10 -17.25 4.91 -6.15
N LEU A 11 -17.23 3.77 -5.47
CA LEU A 11 -17.64 2.46 -5.98
C LEU A 11 -18.59 1.82 -4.97
N GLY A 12 -19.90 1.88 -5.24
CA GLY A 12 -20.91 1.48 -4.26
C GLY A 12 -20.77 2.27 -2.95
N PRO A 13 -20.58 1.61 -1.79
CA PRO A 13 -20.38 2.28 -0.50
C PRO A 13 -18.94 2.76 -0.27
N VAL A 14 -18.00 2.49 -1.17
CA VAL A 14 -16.58 2.79 -1.00
C VAL A 14 -16.25 4.13 -1.63
N GLU A 15 -15.75 5.07 -0.84
CA GLU A 15 -15.12 6.30 -1.33
C GLU A 15 -13.60 6.08 -1.43
N PHE A 16 -12.97 6.56 -2.49
CA PHE A 16 -11.52 6.47 -2.66
C PHE A 16 -10.91 7.80 -3.13
N PHE A 17 -9.66 7.99 -2.71
CA PHE A 17 -8.79 9.06 -3.17
C PHE A 17 -7.52 8.42 -3.72
N ALA A 18 -7.22 8.66 -5.00
CA ALA A 18 -5.98 8.21 -5.61
C ALA A 18 -5.09 9.42 -5.92
N PHE A 19 -3.85 9.35 -5.43
CA PHE A 19 -2.81 10.33 -5.72
C PHE A 19 -1.68 9.65 -6.47
N VAL A 20 -1.29 10.22 -7.60
CA VAL A 20 -0.19 9.72 -8.42
C VAL A 20 0.79 10.86 -8.65
N GLY A 21 2.02 10.69 -8.20
CA GLY A 21 3.09 11.66 -8.39
C GLY A 21 4.33 10.99 -8.97
N GLY A 22 5.11 11.75 -9.75
CA GLY A 22 6.33 11.24 -10.35
C GLY A 22 6.78 12.01 -11.58
N ALA A 23 7.83 11.53 -12.24
CA ALA A 23 8.24 12.04 -13.54
C ALA A 23 7.32 11.46 -14.63
N SER A 24 6.83 12.31 -15.52
CA SER A 24 6.00 11.92 -16.67
C SER A 24 4.80 11.05 -16.28
N VAL A 25 4.05 11.47 -15.25
CA VAL A 25 2.91 10.72 -14.69
C VAL A 25 1.90 10.38 -15.78
N GLU A 26 1.66 11.32 -16.71
CA GLU A 26 0.78 11.18 -17.86
C GLU A 26 1.10 9.98 -18.77
N SER A 27 2.33 9.47 -18.73
CA SER A 27 2.79 8.36 -19.58
C SER A 27 3.01 7.05 -18.82
N THR A 28 2.85 7.06 -17.50
CA THR A 28 3.18 5.91 -16.64
C THR A 28 1.99 5.39 -15.86
N TYR A 29 1.01 6.25 -15.61
CA TYR A 29 -0.21 5.93 -14.91
C TYR A 29 -1.31 5.46 -15.87
N PHE A 30 -2.01 4.40 -15.47
CA PHE A 30 -3.21 3.93 -16.14
C PHE A 30 -4.33 3.70 -15.13
N TYR A 31 -5.55 3.96 -15.61
CA TYR A 31 -6.80 3.88 -14.90
C TYR A 31 -7.80 3.10 -15.74
N GLU A 32 -8.52 2.19 -15.09
CA GLU A 32 -9.63 1.46 -15.69
C GLU A 32 -10.78 1.42 -14.70
N GLU A 33 -11.97 1.79 -15.16
CA GLU A 33 -13.22 1.73 -14.40
C GLU A 33 -14.19 0.82 -15.13
N THR A 34 -14.77 -0.11 -14.37
CA THR A 34 -15.87 -0.96 -14.80
C THR A 34 -17.05 -0.78 -13.84
N ALA A 35 -18.19 -1.40 -14.16
CA ALA A 35 -19.36 -1.34 -13.28
C ALA A 35 -19.12 -1.89 -11.87
N SER A 36 -18.10 -2.74 -11.68
CA SER A 36 -17.87 -3.44 -10.41
C SER A 36 -16.50 -3.18 -9.79
N ASN A 37 -15.56 -2.59 -10.54
CA ASN A 37 -14.18 -2.44 -10.09
C ASN A 37 -13.54 -1.15 -10.61
N ILE A 38 -12.56 -0.67 -9.86
CA ILE A 38 -11.66 0.41 -10.26
C ILE A 38 -10.22 -0.08 -10.13
N ARG A 39 -9.44 0.04 -11.19
CA ARG A 39 -8.07 -0.48 -11.27
C ARG A 39 -7.08 0.62 -11.62
N PHE A 40 -6.02 0.67 -10.84
CA PHE A 40 -4.85 1.52 -11.03
C PHE A 40 -3.66 0.63 -11.34
N PHE A 41 -2.92 0.93 -12.41
CA PHE A 41 -1.78 0.10 -12.78
C PHE A 41 -0.64 0.89 -13.42
N SER A 42 0.57 0.40 -13.22
CA SER A 42 1.78 0.96 -13.81
C SER A 42 2.93 -0.03 -13.69
N ARG A 43 3.60 -0.31 -14.81
CA ARG A 43 4.87 -1.06 -14.90
C ARG A 43 4.87 -2.36 -14.07
N GLY A 44 3.80 -3.14 -14.19
CA GLY A 44 3.64 -4.44 -13.50
C GLY A 44 3.22 -4.34 -12.03
N ASN A 45 2.88 -3.15 -11.54
CA ASN A 45 2.15 -2.95 -10.30
C ASN A 45 0.68 -2.69 -10.59
N GLU A 46 -0.18 -3.21 -9.73
CA GLU A 46 -1.62 -3.09 -9.87
C GLU A 46 -2.26 -2.94 -8.50
N PHE A 47 -3.31 -2.12 -8.44
CA PHE A 47 -4.19 -1.98 -7.29
C PHE A 47 -5.62 -1.88 -7.79
N THR A 48 -6.48 -2.79 -7.35
CA THR A 48 -7.89 -2.85 -7.75
C THR A 48 -8.76 -2.73 -6.52
N VAL A 49 -9.72 -1.81 -6.57
CA VAL A 49 -10.81 -1.66 -5.60
C VAL A 49 -12.06 -2.30 -6.21
N SER A 50 -12.71 -3.18 -5.47
CA SER A 50 -14.03 -3.75 -5.81
C SER A 50 -15.05 -3.43 -4.72
N GLY A 51 -16.30 -3.87 -4.89
CA GLY A 51 -17.31 -3.74 -3.83
C GLY A 51 -17.02 -4.56 -2.57
N GLU A 52 -16.16 -5.60 -2.66
CA GLU A 52 -15.90 -6.53 -1.54
C GLU A 52 -14.56 -6.27 -0.84
N GLY A 53 -13.62 -5.62 -1.52
CA GLY A 53 -12.29 -5.41 -1.00
C GLY A 53 -11.31 -4.84 -2.01
N VAL A 54 -10.03 -5.13 -1.76
CA VAL A 54 -8.93 -4.69 -2.58
C VAL A 54 -8.08 -5.86 -3.03
N HIS A 55 -7.52 -5.75 -4.23
CA HIS A 55 -6.49 -6.65 -4.74
C HIS A 55 -5.26 -5.82 -5.09
N TYR A 56 -4.08 -6.35 -4.81
CA TYR A 56 -2.83 -5.67 -5.09
C TYR A 56 -1.79 -6.62 -5.69
N LYS A 57 -0.90 -6.04 -6.49
CA LYS A 57 0.22 -6.73 -7.09
C LYS A 57 1.39 -5.78 -7.24
N GLY A 58 2.58 -6.27 -6.91
CA GLY A 58 3.85 -5.62 -7.23
C GLY A 58 4.54 -5.01 -6.02
N THR A 59 5.43 -4.05 -6.26
CA THR A 59 6.26 -3.46 -5.22
C THR A 59 5.56 -2.30 -4.54
N GLY A 60 4.96 -2.59 -3.39
CA GLY A 60 4.14 -1.65 -2.65
C GLY A 60 3.86 -2.15 -1.24
N GLY A 61 2.89 -1.51 -0.61
CA GLY A 61 2.45 -1.87 0.72
C GLY A 61 1.15 -1.17 1.09
N SER A 62 0.74 -1.43 2.32
CA SER A 62 -0.32 -0.70 2.98
C SER A 62 0.19 -0.08 4.26
N PHE A 63 -0.40 1.04 4.65
CA PHE A 63 -0.23 1.58 5.99
C PHE A 63 -1.53 2.16 6.51
N CYS A 64 -1.66 2.16 7.83
CA CYS A 64 -2.81 2.70 8.53
C CYS A 64 -2.38 3.14 9.94
N GLU A 65 -3.15 4.05 10.52
CA GLU A 65 -2.98 4.42 11.93
C GLU A 65 -3.26 3.22 12.83
N TYR A 66 -2.48 3.09 13.90
CA TYR A 66 -2.79 2.09 14.91
C TYR A 66 -4.06 2.47 15.68
N MET A 67 -5.07 1.62 15.61
CA MET A 67 -6.29 1.76 16.42
C MET A 67 -6.34 0.80 17.61
N PHE A 68 -7.32 1.02 18.49
CA PHE A 68 -7.60 0.12 19.61
C PHE A 68 -7.87 -1.32 19.11
N GLY A 69 -7.23 -2.30 19.74
CA GLY A 69 -7.35 -3.71 19.37
C GLY A 69 -6.35 -4.21 18.34
N VAL A 70 -5.55 -3.32 17.72
CA VAL A 70 -4.43 -3.74 16.86
C VAL A 70 -3.18 -3.93 17.70
N GLU A 71 -2.59 -5.12 17.61
CA GLU A 71 -1.32 -5.41 18.27
C GLU A 71 -0.19 -4.54 17.68
N LYS A 72 0.36 -3.64 18.50
CA LYS A 72 1.54 -2.85 18.17
C LYS A 72 2.77 -3.71 18.36
N ALA A 73 3.63 -3.80 17.35
CA ALA A 73 4.93 -4.45 17.50
C ALA A 73 5.72 -3.73 18.60
N LEU A 74 6.38 -4.50 19.49
CA LEU A 74 7.15 -3.95 20.62
C LEU A 74 8.16 -2.88 20.16
N LYS A 75 8.82 -3.11 19.03
CA LYS A 75 9.78 -2.17 18.41
C LYS A 75 9.16 -0.82 18.06
N ASP A 76 7.90 -0.82 17.68
CA ASP A 76 7.15 0.41 17.38
C ASP A 76 6.68 1.08 18.68
N MET A 77 6.31 0.31 19.72
CA MET A 77 5.97 0.88 21.04
C MET A 77 7.14 1.60 21.72
N ILE A 78 8.38 1.11 21.53
CA ILE A 78 9.59 1.75 22.07
C ILE A 78 9.80 3.16 21.45
N LYS A 79 9.32 3.37 20.21
CA LYS A 79 9.44 4.63 19.49
C LYS A 79 8.10 5.36 19.55
N GLY A 80 7.91 6.20 20.56
CA GLY A 80 6.64 6.92 20.79
C GLY A 80 6.14 7.79 19.62
N GLU A 81 7.01 8.09 18.65
CA GLU A 81 6.72 8.80 17.41
C GLU A 81 6.12 7.92 16.29
N VAL A 82 6.03 6.60 16.47
CA VAL A 82 5.45 5.69 15.48
C VAL A 82 3.92 5.65 15.64
N SER A 83 3.22 6.27 14.69
CA SER A 83 1.75 6.36 14.63
C SER A 83 1.12 5.27 13.77
N ASN A 84 1.84 4.79 12.75
CA ASN A 84 1.27 3.92 11.73
C ASN A 84 1.88 2.52 11.70
N ARG A 85 1.03 1.54 11.37
CA ARG A 85 1.42 0.19 10.96
C ARG A 85 1.74 0.22 9.47
N LEU A 86 2.95 -0.20 9.08
CA LEU A 86 3.36 -0.35 7.69
C LEU A 86 3.58 -1.83 7.36
N ILE A 87 2.92 -2.32 6.31
CA ILE A 87 3.04 -3.67 5.80
C ILE A 87 3.49 -3.60 4.34
N MET A 88 4.61 -4.24 4.00
CA MET A 88 5.05 -4.38 2.62
C MET A 88 4.42 -5.63 2.00
N PHE A 89 3.94 -5.55 0.76
CA PHE A 89 3.39 -6.73 0.08
C PHE A 89 4.44 -7.81 -0.07
N GLY A 90 4.09 -9.07 0.21
CA GLY A 90 5.02 -10.19 0.14
C GLY A 90 6.16 -10.14 1.15
N ALA A 91 6.03 -9.38 2.24
CA ALA A 91 6.98 -9.35 3.34
C ALA A 91 6.35 -9.89 4.63
N PHE A 92 7.15 -10.60 5.44
CA PHE A 92 6.73 -11.13 6.73
C PHE A 92 7.89 -11.08 7.74
N LEU A 93 7.58 -11.29 9.02
CA LEU A 93 8.59 -11.46 10.07
C LEU A 93 8.88 -12.95 10.24
N ASP A 94 10.15 -13.34 10.20
CA ASP A 94 10.57 -14.70 10.57
C ASP A 94 10.56 -14.91 12.10
N GLU A 95 10.88 -16.12 12.55
CA GLU A 95 10.95 -16.48 13.98
C GLU A 95 11.93 -15.61 14.78
N GLY A 96 12.92 -14.99 14.11
CA GLY A 96 13.88 -14.07 14.70
C GLY A 96 13.48 -12.60 14.62
N GLU A 97 12.22 -12.31 14.29
CA GLU A 97 11.69 -10.96 14.05
C GLU A 97 12.45 -10.16 12.98
N LYS A 98 13.04 -10.84 12.00
CA LYS A 98 13.67 -10.21 10.84
C LYS A 98 12.67 -10.14 9.70
N ILE A 99 12.71 -9.04 8.97
CA ILE A 99 11.86 -8.84 7.80
C ILE A 99 12.41 -9.68 6.66
N VAL A 100 11.59 -10.59 6.16
CA VAL A 100 11.88 -11.43 4.98
C VAL A 100 11.01 -10.98 3.82
N PHE A 101 11.65 -10.70 2.68
CA PHE A 101 10.97 -10.35 1.44
C PHE A 101 10.85 -11.54 0.50
N THR A 102 9.68 -11.69 -0.11
CA THR A 102 9.38 -12.72 -1.10
C THR A 102 9.14 -12.13 -2.48
N SER A 103 9.19 -12.99 -3.50
CA SER A 103 8.77 -12.64 -4.86
C SER A 103 7.25 -12.66 -5.04
N ASN A 104 6.51 -13.28 -4.10
CA ASN A 104 5.05 -13.34 -4.12
C ASN A 104 4.48 -12.05 -3.48
N THR A 105 4.29 -11.04 -4.32
CA THR A 105 3.80 -9.72 -3.93
C THR A 105 2.36 -9.47 -4.35
N GLU A 106 1.62 -10.53 -4.63
CA GLU A 106 0.22 -10.49 -5.03
C GLU A 106 -0.66 -10.91 -3.85
N GLY A 107 -1.81 -10.26 -3.68
CA GLY A 107 -2.72 -10.56 -2.57
C GLY A 107 -4.03 -9.80 -2.67
N SER A 108 -4.94 -10.10 -1.75
CA SER A 108 -6.21 -9.42 -1.63
C SER A 108 -6.65 -9.34 -0.18
N GLU A 109 -7.44 -8.31 0.12
CA GLU A 109 -8.00 -8.07 1.45
C GLU A 109 -9.48 -7.68 1.32
N PHE A 110 -10.34 -8.37 2.05
CA PHE A 110 -11.77 -8.05 2.12
C PHE A 110 -12.01 -6.89 3.10
N PHE A 111 -12.91 -5.98 2.78
CA PHE A 111 -13.22 -4.85 3.69
C PHE A 111 -13.70 -5.32 5.06
N TYR A 112 -14.47 -6.40 5.12
CA TYR A 112 -14.88 -7.02 6.38
C TYR A 112 -13.68 -7.45 7.23
N ARG A 113 -12.65 -8.05 6.63
CA ARG A 113 -11.43 -8.46 7.35
C ARG A 113 -10.62 -7.24 7.77
N LEU A 114 -10.48 -6.24 6.90
CA LEU A 114 -9.78 -5.00 7.22
C LEU A 114 -10.42 -4.31 8.42
N PHE A 115 -11.75 -4.25 8.46
CA PHE A 115 -12.50 -3.71 9.58
C PHE A 115 -12.26 -4.51 10.88
N LEU A 116 -12.35 -5.84 10.83
CA LEU A 116 -12.14 -6.71 12.01
C LEU A 116 -10.71 -6.68 12.54
N GLN A 117 -9.71 -6.54 11.66
CA GLN A 117 -8.30 -6.46 12.05
C GLN A 117 -7.93 -5.11 12.67
N GLY A 118 -8.92 -4.28 13.00
CA GLY A 118 -8.75 -2.98 13.63
C GLY A 118 -8.11 -1.96 12.70
N ASN A 119 -8.24 -2.11 11.37
CA ASN A 119 -7.73 -1.08 10.48
C ASN A 119 -8.65 0.14 10.45
N ALA A 120 -8.02 1.30 10.27
CA ALA A 120 -8.60 2.63 10.47
C ALA A 120 -9.81 2.96 9.58
N VAL A 121 -10.51 4.04 9.95
CA VAL A 121 -11.49 4.74 9.09
C VAL A 121 -10.91 5.01 7.69
N LYS A 122 -9.57 5.11 7.58
CA LYS A 122 -8.83 5.30 6.34
C LYS A 122 -7.74 4.24 6.19
N ASN A 123 -7.71 3.57 5.04
CA ASN A 123 -6.67 2.59 4.70
C ASN A 123 -5.88 3.11 3.51
N TYR A 124 -4.56 3.19 3.66
CA TYR A 124 -3.69 3.66 2.59
C TYR A 124 -3.00 2.48 1.93
N TYR A 125 -3.08 2.44 0.61
CA TYR A 125 -2.37 1.49 -0.23
C TYR A 125 -1.51 2.25 -1.21
N PHE A 126 -0.33 1.71 -1.50
CA PHE A 126 0.59 2.33 -2.44
C PHE A 126 1.39 1.28 -3.19
N PHE A 127 1.87 1.67 -4.37
CA PHE A 127 2.94 0.99 -5.07
C PHE A 127 3.93 2.02 -5.61
N VAL A 128 5.17 1.60 -5.78
CA VAL A 128 6.22 2.43 -6.38
C VAL A 128 6.61 1.82 -7.72
N SER A 129 6.33 2.57 -8.78
CA SER A 129 6.71 2.21 -10.14
C SER A 129 8.08 2.78 -10.48
N SER A 130 8.95 1.95 -11.04
CA SER A 130 10.25 2.39 -11.54
C SER A 130 10.66 1.57 -12.77
N ASP A 131 11.47 2.17 -13.62
CA ASP A 131 12.09 1.50 -14.78
C ASP A 131 13.23 0.53 -14.39
N HIS A 132 13.58 0.51 -13.10
CA HIS A 132 14.63 -0.37 -12.60
C HIS A 132 14.19 -1.83 -12.61
N ARG A 133 14.87 -2.63 -13.45
CA ARG A 133 14.70 -4.08 -13.60
C ARG A 133 15.39 -4.91 -12.51
N THR A 134 15.67 -4.29 -11.35
CA THR A 134 16.23 -5.00 -10.19
C THR A 134 15.24 -6.03 -9.64
N GLU A 135 15.76 -7.07 -8.99
CA GLU A 135 14.98 -8.09 -8.30
C GLU A 135 13.94 -7.46 -7.35
N ARG A 136 12.72 -8.04 -7.30
CA ARG A 136 11.60 -7.54 -6.49
C ARG A 136 11.98 -7.33 -5.02
N LYS A 137 12.72 -8.27 -4.44
CA LYS A 137 13.16 -8.22 -3.04
C LYS A 137 13.99 -6.97 -2.74
N LYS A 138 14.96 -6.66 -3.60
CA LYS A 138 15.81 -5.46 -3.47
C LYS A 138 14.99 -4.18 -3.59
N ARG A 139 13.97 -4.17 -4.46
CA ARG A 139 13.04 -3.03 -4.59
C ARG A 139 12.20 -2.84 -3.33
N GLN A 140 11.63 -3.91 -2.77
CA GLN A 140 10.86 -3.84 -1.52
C GLN A 140 11.73 -3.31 -0.37
N GLU A 141 12.97 -3.79 -0.24
CA GLU A 141 13.90 -3.32 0.77
C GLU A 141 14.22 -1.82 0.59
N HIS A 142 14.50 -1.39 -0.65
CA HIS A 142 14.80 0.02 -0.94
C HIS A 142 13.60 0.93 -0.63
N ILE A 143 12.39 0.51 -0.98
CA ILE A 143 11.15 1.23 -0.66
C ILE A 143 11.00 1.35 0.86
N LEU A 144 11.16 0.24 1.59
CA LEU A 144 11.04 0.25 3.05
C LEU A 144 12.07 1.18 3.70
N ARG A 145 13.32 1.16 3.22
CA ARG A 145 14.38 2.06 3.73
C ARG A 145 14.10 3.53 3.44
N SER A 146 13.54 3.85 2.27
CA SER A 146 13.35 5.22 1.81
C SER A 146 12.07 5.85 2.37
N ALA A 147 10.96 5.11 2.33
CA ALA A 147 9.64 5.62 2.72
C ALA A 147 9.22 5.19 4.12
N GLY A 148 9.78 4.10 4.67
CA GLY A 148 9.25 3.48 5.89
C GLY A 148 9.27 4.38 7.11
N LYS A 149 10.33 5.19 7.29
CA LYS A 149 10.40 6.16 8.40
C LYS A 149 9.31 7.24 8.28
N PHE A 150 9.10 7.75 7.07
CA PHE A 150 8.08 8.77 6.80
C PHE A 150 6.68 8.20 7.03
N LEU A 151 6.36 7.09 6.36
CA LEU A 151 5.05 6.46 6.46
C LEU A 151 4.68 6.04 7.88
N LYS A 152 5.63 5.63 8.71
CA LYS A 152 5.38 5.25 10.10
C LYS A 152 5.06 6.42 11.05
N ARG A 153 5.29 7.68 10.63
CA ARG A 153 5.27 8.87 11.50
C ARG A 153 4.36 10.00 10.99
N THR A 154 3.71 9.80 9.86
CA THR A 154 2.74 10.75 9.32
C THR A 154 1.39 10.57 10.02
N GLU A 155 0.61 11.63 10.13
CA GLU A 155 -0.81 11.61 10.55
C GLU A 155 -1.71 11.67 9.31
#